data_AF-A0A7X7DB68-F1
#
_entry.id   AF-A0A7X7DB68-F1
#
_cell.length_a   1.000
_cell.length_b   1.000
_cell.length_c   1.000
_cell.angle_alpha   90.00
_cell.angle_beta   90.00
_cell.angle_gamma   90.00
#
_symmetry.space_group_name_H-M   'P 1'
#
loop_
_entity.id
_entity.type
_entity.pdbx_description
1 polymer ?
#
loop_
_entity_poly.entity_id
_entity_poly.type
_entity_poly.pdbx_seq_one_letter_code
_entity_poly.pdbx_strand_id
1 'polypeptide(L)'
;LLNAGVPLKAPVAGIAMGLVSDEVDGETRYVALTDILGAEDAFGDMDFKVAGTGMFVTALQLDTKLDGIPSEVLAGALTQAREARLTILDVMAEAIDEPDELSPFAPRIIAIKVPVDKIGEVIGPKGKMINSITEETGASVSIEDDGTVYIGATDGESAQAAIDKINAIANPQLPKVGERFLGTVVKTAPFGAFLSLLPGRDGLVHISKLGQGKRIAKVEDVVNVGDKMQVEIADIDNRGKISLVPVSEAAESAQDAQGDD
;
A
#
# COMPACT_ATOMS: atom_id res chain seq x y z
N LEU A 1 16.34 -4.21 8.62
CA LEU A 1 15.04 -3.55 8.39
C LEU A 1 14.85 -3.22 6.91
N LEU A 2 15.76 -2.44 6.31
CA LEU A 2 15.71 -2.14 4.86
C LEU A 2 15.67 -3.42 4.00
N ASN A 3 16.58 -4.37 4.24
CA ASN A 3 16.59 -5.65 3.52
C ASN A 3 15.34 -6.53 3.74
N ALA A 4 14.54 -6.24 4.79
CA ALA A 4 13.26 -6.93 5.01
C ALA A 4 12.07 -6.21 4.35
N GLY A 5 12.33 -5.13 3.60
CA GLY A 5 11.32 -4.28 2.96
C GLY A 5 10.53 -3.39 3.90
N VAL A 6 11.09 -3.07 5.06
CA VAL A 6 10.46 -2.13 5.99
C VAL A 6 10.68 -0.69 5.47
N PRO A 7 9.61 0.10 5.22
CA PRO A 7 9.72 1.45 4.68
C PRO A 7 10.14 2.43 5.78
N LEU A 8 11.42 2.42 6.12
CA LEU A 8 12.00 3.40 7.05
C LEU A 8 11.98 4.80 6.42
N LYS A 9 11.74 5.83 7.25
CA LYS A 9 11.82 7.23 6.79
C LYS A 9 13.24 7.65 6.40
N ALA A 10 14.24 7.08 7.07
CA ALA A 10 15.67 7.28 6.82
C ALA A 10 16.47 6.19 7.54
N PRO A 11 17.68 5.84 7.05
CA PRO A 11 18.61 4.98 7.80
C PRO A 11 19.10 5.68 9.07
N VAL A 12 19.39 4.88 10.10
CA VAL A 12 19.87 5.33 11.40
C VAL A 12 21.14 4.55 11.72
N ALA A 13 22.20 5.28 12.09
CA ALA A 13 23.42 4.70 12.64
C ALA A 13 23.63 5.19 14.07
N GLY A 14 24.47 4.47 14.81
CA GLY A 14 24.89 4.83 16.16
C GLY A 14 26.40 4.76 16.29
N ILE A 15 26.95 5.53 17.23
CA ILE A 15 28.36 5.49 17.58
C ILE A 15 28.52 5.53 19.11
N ALA A 16 29.46 4.75 19.62
CA ALA A 16 29.91 4.81 21.00
C ALA A 16 31.10 5.77 21.09
N MET A 17 31.02 6.69 22.04
CA MET A 17 32.02 7.72 22.26
C MET A 17 32.46 7.67 23.71
N GLY A 18 33.72 8.00 23.96
CA GLY A 18 34.26 8.14 25.30
C GLY A 18 34.87 9.52 25.50
N LEU A 19 35.06 9.88 26.75
CA LEU A 19 35.81 11.05 27.15
C LEU A 19 36.78 10.63 28.25
N VAL A 20 38.04 11.00 28.06
CA VAL A 20 39.09 10.90 29.08
C VAL A 20 39.48 12.31 29.49
N SER A 21 39.68 12.51 30.78
CA SER A 21 40.09 13.77 31.37
C SER A 21 41.24 13.55 32.33
N ASP A 22 42.20 14.48 32.34
CA ASP A 22 43.32 14.45 33.29
C ASP A 22 43.85 15.88 33.54
N GLU A 23 44.50 16.09 34.68
CA GLU A 23 45.21 17.34 34.97
C GLU A 23 46.63 17.29 34.40
N VAL A 24 46.93 18.18 33.46
CA VAL A 24 48.25 18.30 32.84
C VAL A 24 48.75 19.73 33.05
N ASP A 25 49.89 19.87 33.74
CA ASP A 25 50.49 21.16 34.08
C ASP A 25 49.55 22.12 34.86
N GLY A 26 48.64 21.56 35.65
CA GLY A 26 47.66 22.32 36.46
C GLY A 26 46.40 22.74 35.71
N GLU A 27 46.20 22.27 34.47
CA GLU A 27 44.99 22.48 33.69
C GLU A 27 44.31 21.15 33.36
N THR A 28 43.00 21.06 33.58
CA THR A 28 42.20 19.89 33.17
C THR A 28 42.10 19.84 31.65
N ARG A 29 42.57 18.74 31.05
CA ARG A 29 42.45 18.47 29.62
C ARG A 29 41.46 17.35 29.37
N TYR A 30 40.75 17.44 28.25
CA TYR A 30 39.75 16.47 27.83
C TYR A 30 40.09 15.95 26.44
N VAL A 31 39.91 14.64 26.23
CA VAL A 31 40.08 13.99 24.93
C VAL A 31 38.86 13.12 24.66
N ALA A 32 38.19 13.39 23.54
CA ALA A 32 37.07 12.58 23.07
C ALA A 32 37.58 11.43 22.19
N LEU A 33 37.14 10.21 22.53
CA LEU A 33 37.46 8.97 21.82
C LEU A 33 36.26 8.56 20.96
N THR A 34 36.53 8.08 19.75
CA THR A 34 35.52 7.64 18.78
C THR A 34 35.55 6.13 18.63
N ASP A 35 34.38 5.52 18.60
CA ASP A 35 34.19 4.07 18.49
C ASP A 35 34.92 3.31 19.61
N ILE A 36 34.61 3.68 20.85
CA ILE A 36 35.33 3.17 22.00
C ILE A 36 35.22 1.65 22.15
N LEU A 37 36.34 1.04 22.50
CA LEU A 37 36.42 -0.35 22.92
C LEU A 37 35.93 -0.50 24.37
N GLY A 38 35.57 -1.73 24.76
CA GLY A 38 35.15 -2.00 26.14
C GLY A 38 36.21 -1.67 27.21
N ALA A 39 37.50 -1.70 26.86
CA ALA A 39 38.56 -1.25 27.76
C ALA A 39 38.55 0.27 27.93
N GLU A 40 38.35 1.03 26.85
CA GLU A 40 38.30 2.49 26.87
C GLU A 40 37.05 3.01 27.60
N ASP A 41 35.93 2.28 27.52
CA ASP A 41 34.73 2.51 28.32
C ASP A 41 35.00 2.33 29.83
N ALA A 42 35.66 1.22 30.20
CA ALA A 42 35.95 0.92 31.60
C ALA A 42 36.88 1.97 32.26
N PHE A 43 37.88 2.44 31.52
CA PHE A 43 38.87 3.41 31.98
C PHE A 43 38.50 4.88 31.70
N GLY A 44 37.46 5.11 30.89
CA GLY A 44 36.98 6.45 30.57
C GLY A 44 36.21 7.09 31.73
N ASP A 45 36.18 8.43 31.70
CA ASP A 45 35.50 9.26 32.69
C ASP A 45 34.04 9.53 32.33
N MET A 46 33.71 9.46 31.04
CA MET A 46 32.36 9.55 30.51
C MET A 46 32.24 8.69 29.26
N ASP A 47 31.12 7.99 29.12
CA ASP A 47 30.75 7.31 27.90
C ASP A 47 29.38 7.82 27.43
N PHE A 48 29.25 8.00 26.12
CA PHE A 48 27.98 8.39 25.54
C PHE A 48 27.78 7.74 24.18
N LYS A 49 26.52 7.44 23.90
CA LYS A 49 26.07 6.75 22.71
C LYS A 49 25.14 7.68 21.96
N VAL A 50 25.50 7.99 20.71
CA VAL A 50 24.72 8.90 19.87
C VAL A 50 24.19 8.11 18.70
N ALA A 51 22.86 8.09 18.53
CA ALA A 51 22.21 7.50 17.37
C ALA A 51 21.38 8.53 16.61
N GLY A 52 21.31 8.41 15.29
CA GLY A 52 20.58 9.36 14.48
C GLY A 52 20.65 9.10 12.98
N THR A 53 19.89 9.92 12.26
CA THR A 53 19.91 9.98 10.80
C THR A 53 21.00 10.94 10.32
N GLY A 54 21.11 11.13 9.00
CA GLY A 54 21.94 12.20 8.43
C GLY A 54 21.48 13.62 8.83
N MET A 55 20.22 13.78 9.26
CA MET A 55 19.63 15.08 9.56
C MET A 55 19.65 15.44 11.04
N PHE A 56 19.34 14.49 11.93
CA PHE A 56 19.17 14.77 13.36
C PHE A 56 19.47 13.54 14.23
N VAL A 57 19.65 13.79 15.53
CA VAL A 57 19.83 12.77 16.57
C VAL A 57 18.47 12.16 16.92
N THR A 58 18.36 10.83 16.90
CA THR A 58 17.16 10.09 17.31
C THR A 58 17.25 9.60 18.75
N ALA A 59 18.47 9.35 19.25
CA ALA A 59 18.70 8.98 20.64
C ALA A 59 20.08 9.45 21.11
N LEU A 60 20.15 9.82 22.39
CA LEU A 60 21.38 10.14 23.10
C LEU A 60 21.31 9.46 24.47
N GLN A 61 22.29 8.63 24.76
CA GLN A 61 22.53 8.07 26.10
C GLN A 61 23.89 8.57 26.58
N LEU A 62 23.98 9.03 27.81
CA LEU A 62 25.22 9.54 28.39
C LEU A 62 25.31 9.06 29.83
N ASP A 63 26.46 8.50 30.19
CA ASP A 63 26.83 8.13 31.55
C ASP A 63 28.18 8.79 31.88
N THR A 64 28.29 9.32 33.08
CA THR A 64 29.45 10.14 33.48
C THR A 64 29.82 9.88 34.92
N LYS A 65 31.12 9.73 35.15
CA LYS A 65 31.73 9.67 36.49
C LYS A 65 32.19 11.06 36.96
N LEU A 66 32.20 12.04 36.06
CA LEU A 66 32.62 13.42 36.32
C LEU A 66 31.49 14.23 36.96
N ASP A 67 31.87 15.14 37.88
CA ASP A 67 30.96 16.11 38.50
C ASP A 67 30.39 17.14 37.51
N GLY A 68 31.10 17.34 36.39
CA GLY A 68 30.66 18.21 35.31
C GLY A 68 31.70 18.29 34.20
N ILE A 69 31.26 18.69 33.01
CA ILE A 69 32.14 18.97 31.86
C ILE A 69 31.82 20.35 31.27
N PRO A 70 32.81 21.06 30.71
CA PRO A 70 32.55 22.30 29.99
C PRO A 70 31.63 22.05 28.79
N SER A 71 30.69 22.96 28.55
CA SER A 71 29.75 22.88 27.43
C SER A 71 30.44 22.81 26.07
N GLU A 72 31.58 23.49 25.92
CA GLU A 72 32.39 23.50 24.71
C GLU A 72 33.00 22.12 24.43
N VAL A 73 33.42 21.39 25.47
CA VAL A 73 33.94 20.02 25.36
C VAL A 73 32.83 19.07 24.91
N LEU A 74 31.64 19.18 25.51
CA LEU A 74 30.48 18.38 25.11
C LEU A 74 30.09 18.64 23.64
N ALA A 75 30.05 19.92 23.23
CA ALA A 75 29.73 20.29 21.87
C ALA A 75 30.76 19.76 20.86
N GLY A 76 32.06 19.81 21.21
CA GLY A 76 33.12 19.20 20.42
C GLY A 76 32.95 17.68 20.30
N ALA A 77 32.70 17.00 21.41
CA ALA A 77 32.52 15.55 21.45
C ALA A 77 31.29 15.09 20.64
N LEU A 78 30.17 15.83 20.71
CA LEU A 78 28.97 15.57 19.90
C LEU A 78 29.19 15.86 18.41
N THR A 79 30.05 16.83 18.07
CA THR A 79 30.43 17.12 16.68
C THR A 79 31.25 15.97 16.11
N GLN A 80 32.25 15.49 16.85
CA GLN A 80 33.04 14.32 16.49
C GLN A 80 32.17 13.06 16.34
N ALA A 81 31.21 12.88 17.25
CA ALA A 81 30.23 11.79 17.17
C ALA A 81 29.35 11.88 15.91
N ARG A 82 28.94 13.10 15.52
CA ARG A 82 28.18 13.33 14.29
C ARG A 82 28.99 12.92 13.07
N GLU A 83 30.25 13.34 12.98
CA GLU A 83 31.12 13.01 11.84
C GLU A 83 31.30 11.49 11.71
N ALA A 84 31.64 10.81 12.81
CA ALA A 84 31.76 9.35 12.81
C ALA A 84 30.46 8.63 12.43
N ARG A 85 29.32 9.11 12.94
CA ARG A 85 28.00 8.55 12.59
C ARG A 85 27.68 8.71 11.10
N LEU A 86 28.05 9.83 10.48
CA LEU A 86 27.87 10.04 9.05
C LEU A 86 28.75 9.09 8.24
N THR A 87 30.01 8.91 8.63
CA THR A 87 30.89 7.91 7.99
C THR A 87 30.31 6.50 8.06
N ILE A 88 29.72 6.11 9.20
CA ILE A 88 29.06 4.80 9.34
C ILE A 88 27.84 4.70 8.42
N LEU A 89 27.03 5.76 8.33
CA LEU A 89 25.88 5.81 7.41
C LEU A 89 26.32 5.65 5.95
N ASP A 90 27.41 6.29 5.55
CA ASP A 90 27.93 6.19 4.18
C ASP A 90 28.34 4.74 3.87
N VAL A 91 29.06 4.07 4.77
CA VAL A 91 29.43 2.65 4.61
C VAL A 91 28.20 1.74 4.63
N MET A 92 27.20 2.03 5.45
CA MET A 92 25.93 1.28 5.44
C MET A 92 25.21 1.43 4.09
N ALA A 93 25.22 2.62 3.50
CA ALA A 93 24.60 2.91 2.22
C ALA A 93 25.28 2.18 1.04
N GLU A 94 26.59 1.90 1.15
CA GLU A 94 27.28 1.04 0.15
C GLU A 94 26.70 -0.38 0.10
N ALA A 95 26.12 -0.87 1.19
CA ALA A 95 25.51 -2.19 1.25
C ALA A 95 24.02 -2.18 0.88
N ILE A 96 23.26 -1.17 1.34
CA ILE A 96 21.83 -1.00 1.05
C ILE A 96 21.41 0.45 1.34
N ASP A 97 20.80 1.10 0.35
CA ASP A 97 20.36 2.50 0.42
C ASP A 97 18.83 2.62 0.55
N GLU A 98 18.08 1.76 -0.14
CA GLU A 98 16.62 1.72 -0.14
C GLU A 98 16.07 0.39 0.42
N PRO A 99 14.82 0.35 0.91
CA PRO A 99 14.19 -0.91 1.32
C PRO A 99 14.03 -1.87 0.14
N ASP A 100 14.42 -3.13 0.33
CA ASP A 100 14.18 -4.20 -0.64
C ASP A 100 12.69 -4.56 -0.76
N GLU A 101 12.32 -5.36 -1.75
CA GLU A 101 11.00 -5.95 -1.78
C GLU A 101 10.78 -6.91 -0.60
N LEU A 102 9.56 -6.93 -0.08
CA LEU A 102 9.20 -7.82 1.02
C LEU A 102 9.32 -9.28 0.57
N SER A 103 10.05 -10.08 1.35
CA SER A 103 10.27 -11.50 1.07
C SER A 103 8.96 -12.24 0.72
N PRO A 104 8.96 -13.16 -0.26
CA PRO A 104 7.77 -13.93 -0.63
C PRO A 104 7.28 -14.84 0.50
N PHE A 105 8.14 -15.17 1.47
CA PHE A 105 7.81 -15.96 2.65
C PHE A 105 7.44 -15.10 3.86
N ALA A 106 7.60 -13.78 3.78
CA ALA A 106 7.21 -12.88 4.84
C ALA A 106 5.68 -12.71 4.81
N PRO A 107 5.01 -12.78 5.97
CA PRO A 107 3.59 -12.52 6.03
C PRO A 107 3.26 -11.14 5.48
N ARG A 108 2.35 -11.05 4.53
CA ARG A 108 1.89 -9.79 3.96
C ARG A 108 0.64 -9.36 4.69
N ILE A 109 0.66 -8.17 5.26
CA ILE A 109 -0.54 -7.51 5.79
C ILE A 109 -0.97 -6.51 4.72
N ILE A 110 -2.04 -6.84 4.01
CA ILE A 110 -2.64 -5.97 3.00
C ILE A 110 -3.82 -5.26 3.64
N ALA A 111 -3.84 -3.93 3.54
CA ALA A 111 -4.95 -3.11 3.99
C ALA A 111 -5.81 -2.74 2.78
N ILE A 112 -7.10 -3.07 2.82
CA ILE A 112 -8.09 -2.63 1.83
C ILE A 112 -9.18 -1.82 2.53
N LYS A 113 -9.84 -0.93 1.78
CA LYS A 113 -10.92 -0.10 2.32
C LYS A 113 -12.27 -0.55 1.80
N VAL A 114 -13.20 -0.85 2.71
CA VAL A 114 -14.59 -1.20 2.40
C VAL A 114 -15.54 -0.09 2.84
N PRO A 115 -16.69 0.08 2.16
CA PRO A 115 -17.73 0.98 2.62
C PRO A 115 -18.23 0.61 4.03
N VAL A 116 -18.36 1.60 4.92
CA VAL A 116 -18.73 1.38 6.33
C VAL A 116 -20.10 0.71 6.48
N ASP A 117 -21.03 0.99 5.57
CA ASP A 117 -22.35 0.36 5.49
C ASP A 117 -22.28 -1.14 5.16
N LYS A 118 -21.18 -1.60 4.56
CA LYS A 118 -20.96 -2.99 4.14
C LYS A 118 -20.16 -3.82 5.13
N ILE A 119 -19.59 -3.22 6.17
CA ILE A 119 -18.85 -3.94 7.22
C ILE A 119 -19.70 -5.08 7.82
N GLY A 120 -20.98 -4.81 8.10
CA GLY A 120 -21.89 -5.81 8.66
C GLY A 120 -22.13 -7.02 7.74
N GLU A 121 -22.14 -6.81 6.43
CA GLU A 121 -22.28 -7.88 5.43
C GLU A 121 -21.00 -8.73 5.34
N VAL A 122 -19.82 -8.09 5.40
CA VAL A 122 -18.51 -8.76 5.36
C VAL A 122 -18.26 -9.60 6.61
N ILE A 123 -18.63 -9.10 7.80
CA ILE A 123 -18.50 -9.85 9.05
C ILE A 123 -19.55 -10.99 9.08
N GLY A 124 -20.78 -10.70 8.65
CA GLY A 124 -21.90 -11.61 8.72
C GLY A 124 -22.41 -11.85 10.15
N PRO A 125 -23.54 -12.56 10.32
CA PRO A 125 -24.13 -12.81 11.64
C PRO A 125 -23.15 -13.61 12.53
N LYS A 126 -22.83 -13.05 13.70
CA LYS A 126 -21.84 -13.60 14.67
C LYS A 126 -20.44 -13.84 14.08
N GLY A 127 -20.03 -13.09 13.05
CA GLY A 127 -18.72 -13.28 12.42
C GLY A 127 -18.62 -14.52 11.54
N LYS A 128 -19.74 -15.16 11.18
CA LYS A 128 -19.72 -16.41 10.40
C LYS A 128 -19.03 -16.23 9.05
N MET A 129 -19.23 -15.09 8.38
CA MET A 129 -18.70 -14.87 7.03
C MET A 129 -17.18 -14.65 7.07
N ILE A 130 -16.70 -13.78 7.96
CA ILE A 130 -15.26 -13.53 8.12
C ILE A 130 -14.49 -14.78 8.59
N ASN A 131 -15.11 -15.60 9.46
CA ASN A 131 -14.53 -16.87 9.88
C ASN A 131 -14.45 -17.87 8.72
N SER A 132 -15.47 -17.96 7.86
CA SER A 132 -15.45 -18.80 6.65
C SER A 132 -14.34 -18.38 5.70
N ILE A 133 -14.18 -17.06 5.48
CA ILE A 133 -13.11 -16.53 4.62
C ILE A 133 -11.74 -16.89 5.20
N THR A 134 -11.55 -16.69 6.50
CA THR A 134 -10.31 -17.01 7.22
C THR A 134 -9.97 -18.50 7.13
N GLU A 135 -10.96 -19.39 7.32
CA GLU A 135 -10.77 -20.84 7.27
C GLU A 135 -10.50 -21.34 5.85
N GLU A 136 -11.19 -20.80 4.84
CA GLU A 136 -11.03 -21.22 3.45
C GLU A 136 -9.75 -20.69 2.80
N THR A 137 -9.26 -19.52 3.23
CA THR A 137 -8.08 -18.88 2.64
C THR A 137 -6.82 -19.05 3.48
N GLY A 138 -6.96 -19.42 4.76
CA GLY A 138 -5.84 -19.44 5.70
C GLY A 138 -5.31 -18.06 6.10
N ALA A 139 -5.92 -16.97 5.59
CA ALA A 139 -5.52 -15.60 5.90
C ALA A 139 -6.22 -15.09 7.18
N SER A 140 -5.50 -14.36 8.02
CA SER A 140 -6.06 -13.62 9.15
C SER A 140 -6.71 -12.32 8.67
N VAL A 141 -8.00 -12.15 8.91
CA VAL A 141 -8.74 -10.95 8.52
C VAL A 141 -9.20 -10.19 9.77
N SER A 142 -8.88 -8.90 9.86
CA SER A 142 -9.38 -7.97 10.88
C SER A 142 -10.03 -6.77 10.21
N ILE A 143 -11.13 -6.26 10.77
CA ILE A 143 -11.87 -5.12 10.24
C ILE A 143 -12.00 -4.06 11.32
N GLU A 144 -11.63 -2.83 10.97
CA GLU A 144 -11.80 -1.64 11.79
C GLU A 144 -13.13 -0.94 11.50
N ASP A 145 -13.62 -0.17 12.48
CA ASP A 145 -14.89 0.56 12.39
C ASP A 145 -14.91 1.65 11.29
N ASP A 146 -13.73 2.08 10.81
CA ASP A 146 -13.57 3.05 9.74
C ASP A 146 -13.64 2.44 8.32
N GLY A 147 -13.86 1.12 8.24
CA GLY A 147 -13.89 0.35 7.00
C GLY A 147 -12.53 -0.14 6.53
N THR A 148 -11.46 0.01 7.32
CA THR A 148 -10.16 -0.57 6.99
C THR A 148 -10.14 -2.05 7.33
N VAL A 149 -9.85 -2.90 6.34
CA VAL A 149 -9.73 -4.35 6.48
C VAL A 149 -8.27 -4.76 6.32
N TYR A 150 -7.69 -5.32 7.38
CA TYR A 150 -6.35 -5.88 7.39
C TYR A 150 -6.41 -7.38 7.09
N ILE A 151 -5.65 -7.80 6.08
CA ILE A 151 -5.59 -9.18 5.61
C ILE A 151 -4.14 -9.62 5.74
N GLY A 152 -3.85 -10.44 6.75
CA GLY A 152 -2.55 -11.05 6.98
C GLY A 152 -2.49 -12.47 6.41
N ALA A 153 -1.62 -12.76 5.46
CA ALA A 153 -1.40 -14.13 4.98
C ALA A 153 0.09 -14.46 4.88
N THR A 154 0.43 -15.75 4.98
CA THR A 154 1.80 -16.28 4.87
C THR A 154 2.35 -16.23 3.44
N ASP A 155 1.47 -16.10 2.45
CA ASP A 155 1.74 -16.18 1.03
C ASP A 155 0.81 -15.23 0.27
N GLY A 156 1.28 -14.76 -0.90
CA GLY A 156 0.53 -13.79 -1.71
C GLY A 156 -0.78 -14.34 -2.28
N GLU A 157 -0.85 -15.65 -2.57
CA GLU A 157 -2.05 -16.28 -3.15
C GLU A 157 -3.20 -16.33 -2.14
N SER A 158 -2.93 -16.76 -0.91
CA SER A 158 -3.91 -16.75 0.18
C SER A 158 -4.41 -15.33 0.50
N ALA A 159 -3.51 -14.34 0.48
CA ALA A 159 -3.90 -12.94 0.67
C ALA A 159 -4.84 -12.47 -0.45
N GLN A 160 -4.51 -12.76 -1.70
CA GLN A 160 -5.31 -12.35 -2.86
C GLN A 160 -6.69 -13.04 -2.85
N ALA A 161 -6.74 -14.33 -2.53
CA ALA A 161 -8.00 -15.06 -2.42
C ALA A 161 -8.93 -14.48 -1.34
N ALA A 162 -8.38 -14.02 -0.21
CA ALA A 162 -9.14 -13.34 0.84
C ALA A 162 -9.63 -11.95 0.36
N ILE A 163 -8.77 -11.19 -0.32
CA ILE A 163 -9.13 -9.89 -0.92
C ILE A 163 -10.29 -10.05 -1.90
N ASP A 164 -10.22 -11.02 -2.79
CA ASP A 164 -11.24 -11.23 -3.83
C ASP A 164 -12.60 -11.59 -3.20
N LYS A 165 -12.61 -12.43 -2.17
CA LYS A 165 -13.84 -12.78 -1.42
C LYS A 165 -14.42 -11.58 -0.68
N ILE A 166 -13.58 -10.79 0.01
CA ILE A 166 -14.03 -9.61 0.74
C ILE A 166 -14.57 -8.56 -0.24
N ASN A 167 -13.86 -8.32 -1.34
CA ASN A 167 -14.32 -7.39 -2.39
C ASN A 167 -15.62 -7.86 -3.05
N ALA A 168 -15.81 -9.17 -3.28
CA ALA A 168 -17.07 -9.67 -3.83
C ALA A 168 -18.28 -9.37 -2.92
N ILE A 169 -18.08 -9.27 -1.60
CA ILE A 169 -19.13 -8.98 -0.61
C ILE A 169 -19.29 -7.47 -0.40
N ALA A 170 -18.17 -6.77 -0.22
CA ALA A 170 -18.15 -5.34 0.11
C ALA A 170 -18.41 -4.44 -1.10
N ASN A 171 -17.88 -4.84 -2.26
CA ASN A 171 -17.98 -4.16 -3.53
C ASN A 171 -18.45 -5.17 -4.60
N PRO A 172 -19.67 -5.73 -4.49
CA PRO A 172 -20.22 -6.60 -5.51
C PRO A 172 -20.26 -5.78 -6.80
N GLN A 173 -19.29 -6.01 -7.69
CA GLN A 173 -18.84 -5.03 -8.69
C GLN A 173 -19.98 -4.12 -9.13
N LEU A 174 -20.00 -2.90 -8.57
CA LEU A 174 -20.72 -1.81 -9.20
C LEU A 174 -19.92 -1.58 -10.47
N PRO A 175 -20.46 -1.94 -11.64
CA PRO A 175 -19.74 -1.65 -12.84
C PRO A 175 -19.43 -0.16 -12.86
N LYS A 176 -18.19 0.22 -13.15
CA LYS A 176 -17.90 1.66 -13.27
C LYS A 176 -18.41 2.13 -14.63
N VAL A 177 -18.93 3.36 -14.69
CA VAL A 177 -19.26 4.00 -15.98
C VAL A 177 -17.98 4.01 -16.83
N GLY A 178 -18.07 3.51 -18.07
CA GLY A 178 -16.94 3.33 -19.00
C GLY A 178 -16.33 1.92 -19.03
N GLU A 179 -16.78 1.00 -18.18
CA GLU A 179 -16.28 -0.38 -18.17
C GLU A 179 -16.97 -1.23 -19.25
N ARG A 180 -16.19 -2.04 -19.97
CA ARG A 180 -16.65 -2.86 -21.10
C ARG A 180 -16.87 -4.30 -20.66
N PHE A 181 -18.02 -4.85 -21.03
CA PHE A 181 -18.44 -6.21 -20.70
C PHE A 181 -18.87 -6.97 -21.95
N LEU A 182 -18.65 -8.28 -21.95
CA LEU A 182 -19.22 -9.19 -22.94
C LEU A 182 -20.57 -9.71 -22.41
N GLY A 183 -21.65 -8.99 -22.73
CA GLY A 183 -22.99 -9.33 -22.27
C GLY A 183 -23.66 -10.38 -23.17
N THR A 184 -24.49 -11.25 -22.58
CA THR A 184 -25.34 -12.18 -23.35
C THR A 184 -26.78 -11.69 -23.34
N VAL A 185 -27.43 -11.57 -24.50
CA VAL A 185 -28.82 -11.12 -24.63
C VAL A 185 -29.75 -12.14 -23.99
N VAL A 186 -30.37 -11.77 -22.87
CA VAL A 186 -31.32 -12.64 -22.14
C VAL A 186 -32.76 -12.42 -22.59
N LYS A 187 -33.09 -11.20 -23.03
CA LYS A 187 -34.45 -10.84 -23.44
C LYS A 187 -34.44 -9.63 -24.37
N THR A 188 -35.30 -9.65 -25.38
CA THR A 188 -35.57 -8.48 -26.24
C THR A 188 -36.94 -7.88 -25.90
N ALA A 189 -37.07 -6.56 -26.03
CA ALA A 189 -38.31 -5.81 -25.85
C ALA A 189 -38.43 -4.74 -26.95
N PRO A 190 -39.63 -4.17 -27.20
CA PRO A 190 -39.81 -3.19 -28.27
C PRO A 190 -38.94 -1.93 -28.15
N PHE A 191 -38.47 -1.61 -26.95
CA PHE A 191 -37.66 -0.42 -26.64
C PHE A 191 -36.16 -0.73 -26.46
N GLY A 192 -35.74 -2.00 -26.46
CA GLY A 192 -34.33 -2.35 -26.26
C GLY A 192 -34.06 -3.83 -26.01
N ALA A 193 -32.80 -4.17 -25.80
CA ALA A 193 -32.33 -5.52 -25.46
C ALA A 193 -31.77 -5.53 -24.03
N PHE A 194 -32.10 -6.58 -23.27
CA PHE A 194 -31.55 -6.86 -21.95
C PHE A 194 -30.42 -7.85 -22.07
N LEU A 195 -29.26 -7.49 -21.52
CA LEU A 195 -28.06 -8.31 -21.52
C LEU A 195 -27.68 -8.65 -20.08
N SER A 196 -27.35 -9.91 -19.83
CA SER A 196 -26.75 -10.31 -18.56
C SER A 196 -25.25 -10.01 -18.59
N LEU A 197 -24.78 -9.22 -17.62
CA LEU A 197 -23.38 -8.83 -17.46
C LEU A 197 -22.67 -9.69 -16.40
N LEU A 198 -23.36 -9.89 -15.28
CA LEU A 198 -22.95 -10.72 -14.15
C LEU A 198 -24.14 -11.56 -13.69
N PRO A 199 -23.94 -12.71 -13.02
CA PRO A 199 -25.03 -13.50 -12.48
C PRO A 199 -25.96 -12.67 -11.59
N GLY A 200 -27.22 -12.49 -12.02
CA GLY A 200 -28.23 -11.70 -11.31
C GLY A 200 -28.23 -10.19 -11.60
N ARG A 201 -27.44 -9.71 -12.57
CA ARG A 201 -27.38 -8.29 -12.96
C ARG A 201 -27.53 -8.12 -14.48
N ASP A 202 -28.62 -7.48 -14.88
CA ASP A 202 -28.95 -7.21 -16.28
C ASP A 202 -28.79 -5.71 -16.60
N GLY A 203 -28.27 -5.40 -17.78
CA GLY A 203 -28.24 -4.06 -18.34
C GLY A 203 -29.12 -3.93 -19.58
N LEU A 204 -29.58 -2.70 -19.87
CA LEU A 204 -30.45 -2.39 -20.99
C LEU A 204 -29.68 -1.63 -22.08
N VAL A 205 -29.70 -2.14 -23.31
CA VAL A 205 -29.32 -1.38 -24.50
C VAL A 205 -30.58 -0.84 -25.16
N HIS A 206 -30.71 0.49 -25.26
CA HIS A 206 -31.86 1.13 -25.91
C HIS A 206 -31.83 0.94 -27.43
N ILE A 207 -32.99 0.78 -28.07
CA ILE A 207 -33.11 0.56 -29.52
C ILE A 207 -32.41 1.62 -30.37
N SER A 208 -32.37 2.88 -29.90
CA SER A 208 -31.67 3.97 -30.60
C SER A 208 -30.14 3.82 -30.62
N LYS A 209 -29.56 3.07 -29.68
CA LYS A 209 -28.12 2.82 -29.57
C LYS A 209 -27.69 1.55 -30.30
N LEU A 210 -28.58 0.57 -30.42
CA LEU A 210 -28.37 -0.64 -31.24
C LEU A 210 -28.14 -0.35 -32.73
N GLY A 211 -28.73 0.72 -33.25
CA GLY A 211 -28.70 1.02 -34.68
C GLY A 211 -27.49 1.76 -35.21
N GLN A 212 -26.55 2.15 -34.36
CA GLN A 212 -25.33 2.87 -34.79
C GLN A 212 -25.63 4.03 -35.77
N GLY A 213 -26.74 4.75 -35.56
CA GLY A 213 -27.19 5.85 -36.43
C GLY A 213 -28.17 5.49 -37.56
N LYS A 214 -28.51 4.21 -37.77
CA LYS A 214 -29.58 3.77 -38.69
C LYS A 214 -30.91 3.60 -37.93
N ARG A 215 -32.01 4.04 -38.55
CA ARG A 215 -33.35 3.88 -37.97
C ARG A 215 -33.79 2.42 -38.08
N ILE A 216 -33.73 1.70 -36.96
CA ILE A 216 -34.21 0.32 -36.86
C ILE A 216 -35.71 0.33 -36.49
N ALA A 217 -36.48 -0.55 -37.12
CA ALA A 217 -37.90 -0.74 -36.80
C ALA A 217 -38.13 -1.77 -35.69
N LYS A 218 -37.30 -2.83 -35.59
CA LYS A 218 -37.40 -3.86 -34.54
C LYS A 218 -36.03 -4.26 -34.00
N VAL A 219 -35.94 -4.47 -32.68
CA VAL A 219 -34.71 -4.94 -32.00
C VAL A 219 -34.25 -6.32 -32.53
N GLU A 220 -35.22 -7.16 -32.89
CA GLU A 220 -35.02 -8.51 -33.45
C GLU A 220 -34.29 -8.50 -34.81
N ASP A 221 -34.26 -7.37 -35.50
CA ASP A 221 -33.54 -7.25 -36.78
C ASP A 221 -32.01 -7.20 -36.59
N VAL A 222 -31.53 -6.98 -35.35
CA VAL A 222 -30.10 -6.74 -35.05
C VAL A 222 -29.55 -7.69 -33.99
N VAL A 223 -30.35 -8.08 -33.00
CA VAL A 223 -29.90 -8.96 -31.92
C VAL A 223 -30.97 -10.01 -31.58
N ASN A 224 -30.53 -11.26 -31.42
CA ASN A 224 -31.38 -12.36 -30.96
C ASN A 224 -31.07 -12.72 -29.50
N VAL A 225 -32.04 -13.38 -28.86
CA VAL A 225 -31.82 -13.95 -27.52
C VAL A 225 -30.74 -15.03 -27.59
N GLY A 226 -29.73 -14.92 -26.74
CA GLY A 226 -28.55 -15.80 -26.71
C GLY A 226 -27.31 -15.20 -27.38
N ASP A 227 -27.44 -14.11 -28.13
CA ASP A 227 -26.29 -13.48 -28.77
C ASP A 227 -25.37 -12.81 -27.74
N LYS A 228 -24.06 -12.90 -27.98
CA LYS A 228 -23.03 -12.24 -27.17
C LYS A 228 -22.60 -10.97 -27.86
N MET A 229 -22.57 -9.86 -27.13
CA MET A 229 -22.18 -8.56 -27.66
C MET A 229 -21.34 -7.77 -26.65
N GLN A 230 -20.33 -7.07 -27.15
CA GLN A 230 -19.54 -6.15 -26.33
C GLN A 230 -20.32 -4.86 -26.08
N VAL A 231 -20.43 -4.50 -24.81
CA VAL A 231 -21.18 -3.34 -24.34
C VAL A 231 -20.39 -2.58 -23.32
N GLU A 232 -20.51 -1.26 -23.34
CA GLU A 232 -19.93 -0.35 -22.36
C GLU A 232 -21.03 0.25 -21.50
N ILE A 233 -20.73 0.49 -20.24
CA ILE A 233 -21.69 1.04 -19.28
C ILE A 233 -21.69 2.55 -19.39
N ALA A 234 -22.77 3.08 -19.96
CA ALA A 234 -22.90 4.50 -20.23
C ALA A 234 -23.42 5.27 -19.00
N ASP A 235 -24.32 4.66 -18.22
CA ASP A 235 -24.88 5.30 -17.03
C ASP A 235 -25.49 4.26 -16.08
N ILE A 236 -25.51 4.56 -14.79
CA ILE A 236 -26.15 3.75 -13.76
C ILE A 236 -27.12 4.65 -13.00
N ASP A 237 -28.41 4.40 -13.19
CA ASP A 237 -29.47 5.14 -12.49
C ASP A 237 -29.47 4.80 -10.99
N ASN A 238 -29.96 5.72 -10.14
CA ASN A 238 -30.10 5.58 -8.70
C ASN A 238 -30.98 4.39 -8.26
N ARG A 239 -31.73 3.79 -9.20
CA ARG A 239 -32.52 2.56 -9.02
C ARG A 239 -31.74 1.27 -9.35
N GLY A 240 -30.44 1.36 -9.65
CA GLY A 240 -29.58 0.24 -10.01
C GLY A 240 -29.76 -0.27 -11.45
N LYS A 241 -30.45 0.50 -12.31
CA LYS A 241 -30.61 0.16 -13.74
C LYS A 241 -29.36 0.58 -14.51
N ILE A 242 -28.75 -0.36 -15.20
CA ILE A 242 -27.52 -0.16 -15.97
C ILE A 242 -27.89 0.13 -17.42
N SER A 243 -27.54 1.32 -17.91
CA SER A 243 -27.70 1.71 -19.32
C SER A 243 -26.43 1.35 -20.09
N LEU A 244 -26.59 0.59 -21.16
CA LEU A 244 -25.50 0.05 -21.96
C LEU A 244 -25.47 0.68 -23.35
N VAL A 245 -24.28 0.86 -23.89
CA VAL A 245 -24.05 1.22 -25.29
C VAL A 245 -23.22 0.14 -25.98
N PRO A 246 -23.58 -0.26 -27.21
CA PRO A 246 -22.78 -1.22 -27.96
C PRO A 246 -21.46 -0.57 -28.39
N VAL A 247 -20.35 -1.28 -28.19
CA VAL A 247 -19.03 -0.86 -28.67
C VAL A 247 -18.85 -1.46 -30.07
N SER A 248 -18.68 -0.61 -31.08
CA SER A 248 -18.30 -1.06 -32.42
C SER A 248 -16.78 -1.09 -32.55
N GLU A 249 -16.22 -2.18 -33.09
CA GLU A 249 -14.79 -2.31 -33.46
C GLU A 249 -14.31 -1.19 -34.42
N ALA A 250 -15.21 -0.44 -35.05
CA ALA A 250 -14.87 0.71 -35.90
C ALA A 250 -14.25 1.91 -35.16
N ALA A 251 -14.30 1.95 -33.82
CA ALA A 251 -13.70 3.04 -33.04
C ALA A 251 -12.19 2.85 -32.74
N GLU A 252 -11.59 1.71 -33.11
CA GLU A 252 -10.17 1.43 -32.87
C GLU A 252 -9.22 2.23 -33.76
N SER A 253 -9.69 2.85 -34.85
CA SER A 253 -8.81 3.53 -35.82
C SER A 253 -8.68 5.05 -35.63
N ALA A 254 -9.37 5.66 -34.65
CA ALA A 254 -9.40 7.12 -34.50
C ALA A 254 -8.63 7.65 -33.27
N GLN A 255 -8.30 6.81 -32.29
CA GLN A 255 -7.62 7.25 -31.05
C GLN A 255 -6.10 7.09 -31.08
N ASP A 256 -5.54 6.26 -31.95
CA ASP A 256 -4.08 6.08 -32.09
C ASP A 256 -3.40 7.15 -32.98
N ALA A 257 -4.15 8.09 -33.56
CA ALA A 257 -3.63 9.06 -34.53
C ALA A 257 -3.47 10.50 -33.99
N GLN A 258 -3.65 10.74 -32.69
CA GLN A 258 -3.61 12.11 -32.10
C GLN A 258 -2.60 12.28 -30.96
N GLY A 259 -1.58 11.43 -30.90
CA GLY A 259 -0.57 11.44 -29.84
C GLY A 259 0.88 11.61 -30.31
N ASP A 260 1.12 12.19 -31.48
CA ASP A 260 2.48 12.58 -31.92
C ASP A 260 2.40 13.87 -32.76
N ASP A 261 2.49 15.02 -32.09
CA ASP A 261 3.12 16.26 -32.57
C ASP A 261 3.47 17.19 -31.39
#